data_AF-A0A819C0K4-F1
#
_entry.id   AF-A0A819C0K4-F1
#
_cell.length_a   1.000
_cell.length_b   1.000
_cell.length_c   1.000
_cell.angle_alpha   90.00
_cell.angle_beta   90.00
_cell.angle_gamma   90.00
#
_symmetry.space_group_name_H-M   'P 1'
#
loop_
_entity.id
_entity.type
_entity.pdbx_description
1 polymer ?
#
loop_
_entity_poly.entity_id
_entity_poly.type
_entity_poly.pdbx_seq_one_letter_code
_entity_poly.pdbx_strand_id
1 'polypeptide(L)'
;MKDIRNYEKLFIKLLKIKCDGEFVRICLIYNLTPKFVKYKLWNKAYMKKKIYKQHQRHYLQFEYHNKFKQVNKLEAENKKLLLTINNKINAFEQKLLKQHFDRLKQKEETKIKSIHKD
;
A
#
# COMPACT_ATOMS: atom_id res chain seq x y z
N MET A 1 -1.65 18.08 -19.73
CA MET A 1 -1.67 16.60 -19.84
C MET A 1 -2.46 15.97 -18.69
N LYS A 2 -3.73 15.60 -18.93
CA LYS A 2 -4.63 14.98 -17.93
C LYS A 2 -4.20 13.56 -17.57
N ASP A 3 -3.70 12.80 -18.54
CA ASP A 3 -3.28 11.40 -18.38
C ASP A 3 -2.10 11.25 -17.41
N ILE A 4 -1.09 12.12 -17.51
CA ILE A 4 0.07 12.13 -16.59
C ILE A 4 -0.37 12.40 -15.15
N ARG A 5 -1.26 13.38 -14.92
CA ARG A 5 -1.79 13.67 -13.58
C ARG A 5 -2.61 12.51 -13.01
N ASN A 6 -3.36 11.82 -13.86
CA ASN A 6 -4.11 10.62 -13.45
C ASN A 6 -3.16 9.48 -13.09
N TYR A 7 -2.11 9.28 -13.88
CA TYR A 7 -1.08 8.29 -13.61
C TYR A 7 -0.35 8.58 -12.31
N GLU A 8 -0.02 9.84 -12.05
CA GLU A 8 0.58 10.26 -10.78
C GLU A 8 -0.27 9.92 -9.56
N LYS A 9 -1.57 10.22 -9.62
CA LYS A 9 -2.51 9.88 -8.53
C LYS A 9 -2.59 8.37 -8.29
N LEU A 10 -2.70 7.58 -9.37
CA LEU A 10 -2.77 6.13 -9.27
C LEU A 10 -1.43 5.51 -8.82
N PHE A 11 -0.32 6.10 -9.22
CA PHE A 11 1.02 5.69 -8.80
C PHE A 11 1.22 5.91 -7.30
N ILE A 12 0.90 7.09 -6.78
CA ILE A 12 0.97 7.39 -5.33
C ILE A 12 0.05 6.44 -4.55
N LYS A 13 -1.18 6.22 -5.04
CA LYS A 13 -2.13 5.29 -4.40
C LYS A 13 -1.57 3.87 -4.34
N LEU A 14 -0.95 3.41 -5.43
CA LEU A 14 -0.31 2.10 -5.49
C LEU A 14 0.85 1.98 -4.50
N LEU A 15 1.73 2.98 -4.44
CA LEU A 15 2.85 3.00 -3.48
C LEU A 15 2.36 2.88 -2.04
N LYS A 16 1.34 3.66 -1.68
CA LYS A 16 0.73 3.59 -0.35
C LYS A 16 0.23 2.19 -0.03
N ILE A 17 -0.56 1.59 -0.91
CA ILE A 17 -1.15 0.26 -0.67
C ILE A 17 -0.06 -0.81 -0.63
N LYS A 18 1.01 -0.71 -1.41
CA LYS A 18 2.17 -1.61 -1.32
C LYS A 18 2.88 -1.51 0.02
N CYS A 19 3.16 -0.30 0.49
CA CYS A 19 3.78 -0.08 1.79
C CYS A 19 2.88 -0.58 2.94
N ASP A 20 1.58 -0.29 2.90
CA ASP A 20 0.61 -0.82 3.86
C ASP A 20 0.60 -2.36 3.85
N GLY A 21 0.59 -2.96 2.65
CA GLY A 21 0.60 -4.42 2.49
C GLY A 21 1.87 -5.07 3.06
N GLU A 22 3.03 -4.47 2.81
CA GLU A 22 4.31 -4.91 3.40
C GLU A 22 4.33 -4.76 4.92
N PHE A 23 3.78 -3.66 5.44
CA PHE A 23 3.63 -3.49 6.89
C PHE A 23 2.79 -4.63 7.51
N VAL A 24 1.62 -4.93 6.92
CA VAL A 24 0.77 -6.04 7.40
C VAL A 24 1.48 -7.38 7.27
N ARG A 25 2.21 -7.62 6.17
CA ARG A 25 3.01 -8.83 5.96
C ARG A 25 4.05 -9.03 7.07
N ILE A 26 4.78 -7.97 7.40
CA ILE A 26 5.76 -7.96 8.50
C ILE A 26 5.07 -8.26 9.83
N CYS A 27 3.92 -7.62 10.11
CA CYS A 27 3.15 -7.92 11.32
C CYS A 27 2.77 -9.40 11.43
N LEU A 28 2.35 -10.03 10.34
CA LEU A 28 2.01 -11.46 10.31
C LEU A 28 3.22 -12.37 10.53
N ILE A 29 4.36 -12.06 9.91
CA ILE A 29 5.61 -12.83 10.02
C ILE A 29 6.14 -12.79 11.45
N TYR A 30 6.23 -11.61 12.06
CA TYR A 30 6.79 -11.42 13.39
C TYR A 30 5.74 -11.51 14.51
N ASN A 31 4.51 -11.92 14.18
CA ASN A 31 3.38 -12.03 15.13
C ASN A 31 3.13 -10.75 15.94
N LEU A 32 3.27 -9.59 15.29
CA LEU A 32 3.01 -8.27 15.85
C LEU A 32 1.54 -7.90 15.63
N THR A 33 0.93 -7.26 16.64
CA THR A 33 -0.45 -6.76 16.53
C THR A 33 -0.44 -5.23 16.40
N PRO A 34 -0.68 -4.69 15.20
CA PRO A 34 -0.71 -3.24 14.99
C PRO A 34 -1.94 -2.61 15.67
N LYS A 35 -1.83 -1.30 15.97
CA LYS A 35 -2.85 -0.56 16.75
C LYS A 35 -4.24 -0.59 16.11
N PHE A 36 -4.34 -0.55 14.78
CA PHE A 36 -5.64 -0.54 14.07
C PHE A 36 -6.42 -1.86 14.16
N VAL A 37 -5.79 -2.96 14.58
CA VAL A 37 -6.48 -4.26 14.80
C VAL A 37 -6.94 -4.42 16.25
N LYS A 38 -6.67 -3.43 17.11
CA LYS A 38 -7.20 -3.40 18.47
C LYS A 38 -8.63 -2.86 18.45
N TYR A 39 -9.61 -3.73 18.67
CA TYR A 39 -10.99 -3.34 18.90
C TYR A 39 -11.34 -3.40 20.39
N LYS A 40 -12.18 -2.46 20.83
CA LYS A 40 -12.64 -2.38 22.23
C LYS A 40 -13.59 -3.55 22.52
N LEU A 41 -13.33 -4.25 23.61
CA LEU A 41 -14.24 -5.24 24.18
C LEU A 41 -14.90 -4.67 25.43
N TRP A 42 -16.15 -5.04 25.66
CA TRP A 42 -16.89 -4.67 26.87
C TRP A 42 -16.19 -5.14 28.16
N ASN A 43 -15.50 -6.28 28.10
CA ASN A 43 -14.71 -6.81 29.21
C ASN A 43 -13.25 -7.04 28.77
N LYS A 44 -12.32 -6.33 29.44
CA LYS A 44 -10.87 -6.37 29.17
C LYS A 44 -10.23 -7.73 29.42
N ALA A 45 -10.81 -8.58 30.28
CA ALA A 45 -10.30 -9.93 30.53
C ALA A 45 -10.31 -10.79 29.25
N TYR A 46 -11.25 -10.54 28.33
CA TYR A 46 -11.32 -11.24 27.05
C TYR A 46 -10.18 -10.88 26.10
N MET A 47 -9.53 -9.72 26.25
CA MET A 47 -8.38 -9.33 25.42
C MET A 47 -7.16 -10.23 25.64
N LYS A 48 -7.06 -10.87 26.82
CA LYS A 48 -5.98 -11.81 27.14
C LYS A 48 -6.27 -13.22 26.60
N LYS A 49 -7.51 -13.52 26.20
CA LYS A 49 -7.89 -14.86 25.74
C LYS A 49 -7.26 -15.17 24.39
N LYS A 50 -6.91 -16.45 24.19
CA LYS A 50 -6.37 -16.97 22.93
C LYS A 50 -7.28 -16.65 21.74
N ILE A 51 -8.59 -16.75 21.93
CA ILE A 51 -9.59 -16.48 20.89
C ILE A 51 -9.52 -15.03 20.36
N TYR A 52 -9.30 -14.05 21.23
CA TYR A 52 -9.13 -12.65 20.82
C TYR A 52 -7.91 -12.48 19.93
N LYS A 53 -6.77 -13.04 20.34
CA LYS A 53 -5.54 -13.03 19.52
C LYS A 53 -5.72 -13.75 18.18
N GLN A 54 -6.48 -14.85 18.15
CA GLN A 54 -6.82 -15.55 16.91
C GLN A 54 -7.67 -14.69 15.98
N HIS A 55 -8.69 -14.01 16.49
CA HIS A 55 -9.49 -13.08 15.69
C HIS A 55 -8.65 -11.92 15.14
N GLN A 56 -7.78 -11.33 15.96
CA GLN A 56 -6.86 -10.27 15.49
C GLN A 56 -5.96 -10.77 14.36
N ARG A 57 -5.40 -11.97 14.50
CA ARG A 57 -4.56 -12.57 13.46
C ARG A 57 -5.34 -12.89 12.18
N HIS A 58 -6.55 -13.41 12.31
CA HIS A 58 -7.44 -13.67 11.18
C HIS A 58 -7.80 -12.38 10.44
N TYR A 59 -8.11 -11.32 11.17
CA TYR A 59 -8.37 -10.00 10.59
C TYR A 59 -7.15 -9.45 9.84
N LEU A 60 -5.94 -9.57 10.40
CA LEU A 60 -4.71 -9.20 9.70
C LEU A 60 -4.48 -9.99 8.41
N GLN A 61 -4.76 -11.29 8.40
CA GLN A 61 -4.66 -12.12 7.19
C GLN A 61 -5.65 -11.66 6.11
N PHE A 62 -6.87 -11.34 6.52
CA PHE A 62 -7.90 -10.82 5.61
C PHE A 62 -7.51 -9.46 5.03
N GLU A 63 -7.01 -8.54 5.87
CA GLU A 63 -6.49 -7.24 5.42
C GLU A 63 -5.33 -7.40 4.45
N TYR A 64 -4.38 -8.30 4.72
CA TYR A 64 -3.27 -8.58 3.81
C TYR A 64 -3.76 -9.04 2.44
N HIS A 65 -4.70 -9.99 2.40
CA HIS A 65 -5.30 -10.49 1.17
C HIS A 65 -6.01 -9.39 0.37
N ASN A 66 -6.76 -8.53 1.05
CA ASN A 66 -7.44 -7.41 0.42
C ASN A 66 -6.46 -6.39 -0.16
N LYS A 67 -5.41 -6.04 0.58
CA LYS A 67 -4.34 -5.16 0.09
C LYS A 67 -3.67 -5.77 -1.13
N PHE A 68 -3.34 -7.06 -1.11
CA PHE A 68 -2.74 -7.76 -2.26
C PHE A 68 -3.63 -7.71 -3.50
N LYS A 69 -4.93 -7.98 -3.37
CA LYS A 69 -5.89 -7.83 -4.48
C LYS A 69 -5.94 -6.40 -5.02
N GLN A 70 -5.91 -5.40 -4.14
CA GLN A 70 -5.91 -3.99 -4.53
C GLN A 70 -4.63 -3.59 -5.26
N VAL A 71 -3.46 -4.09 -4.82
CA VAL A 71 -2.18 -3.90 -5.51
C VAL A 71 -2.29 -4.41 -6.94
N ASN A 72 -2.70 -5.66 -7.14
CA ASN A 72 -2.79 -6.27 -8.46
C ASN A 72 -3.72 -5.49 -9.40
N LYS A 73 -4.88 -5.03 -8.88
CA LYS A 73 -5.82 -4.20 -9.66
C LYS A 73 -5.20 -2.87 -10.08
N LEU A 74 -4.55 -2.17 -9.16
CA LEU A 74 -3.93 -0.87 -9.42
C LEU A 74 -2.68 -0.97 -10.29
N GLU A 75 -1.91 -2.05 -10.19
CA GLU A 75 -0.78 -2.31 -11.09
C GLU A 75 -1.24 -2.50 -12.53
N ALA A 76 -2.30 -3.27 -12.75
CA ALA A 76 -2.88 -3.45 -14.07
C ALA A 76 -3.37 -2.11 -14.65
N GLU A 77 -4.06 -1.30 -13.84
CA GLU A 77 -4.56 0.03 -14.24
C GLU A 77 -3.40 1.00 -14.55
N ASN A 78 -2.39 1.06 -13.69
CA ASN A 78 -1.19 1.88 -13.90
C ASN A 78 -0.43 1.45 -15.16
N LYS A 79 -0.26 0.14 -15.39
CA LYS A 79 0.44 -0.37 -16.57
C LYS A 79 -0.29 0.03 -17.84
N LYS A 80 -1.63 -0.09 -17.87
CA LYS A 80 -2.45 0.33 -19.01
C LYS A 80 -2.31 1.83 -19.27
N LEU A 81 -2.38 2.67 -18.24
CA LEU A 81 -2.28 4.12 -18.40
C LEU A 81 -0.86 4.56 -18.81
N LEU A 82 0.18 3.91 -18.28
CA LEU A 82 1.57 4.16 -18.68
C LEU A 82 1.81 3.83 -20.15
N LEU A 83 1.25 2.73 -20.66
CA LEU A 83 1.31 2.39 -22.08
C LEU A 83 0.63 3.47 -22.94
N THR A 84 -0.55 3.93 -22.53
CA THR A 84 -1.25 5.03 -23.23
C THR A 84 -0.42 6.32 -23.25
N ILE A 85 0.29 6.64 -22.16
CA ILE A 85 1.17 7.81 -22.11
C ILE A 85 2.38 7.60 -23.03
N ASN A 86 3.07 6.46 -22.92
CA ASN A 86 4.27 6.16 -23.69
C ASN A 86 4.03 6.18 -25.20
N ASN A 87 2.83 5.80 -25.66
CA ASN A 87 2.45 5.87 -27.07
C ASN A 87 2.24 7.30 -27.59
N LYS A 88 2.15 8.29 -26.70
CA LYS A 88 1.91 9.71 -27.03
C LYS A 88 3.15 10.59 -26.87
N ILE A 89 4.25 10.05 -26.35
CA ILE A 89 5.46 10.81 -26.00
C ILE A 89 6.71 10.17 -26.61
N ASN A 90 7.72 10.99 -26.88
CA ASN A 90 8.99 10.52 -27.44
C ASN A 90 9.92 9.92 -26.36
N ALA A 91 11.02 9.29 -26.79
CA ALA A 91 11.96 8.63 -25.88
C ALA A 91 12.61 9.57 -24.85
N PHE A 92 12.85 10.83 -25.22
CA PHE A 92 13.41 11.82 -24.30
C PHE A 92 12.40 12.18 -23.20
N GLU A 93 11.14 12.42 -23.56
CA GLU A 93 10.05 12.65 -22.62
C GLU A 93 9.80 11.45 -21.71
N GLN A 94 9.91 10.21 -22.23
CA GLN A 94 9.81 9.00 -21.42
C GLN A 94 10.90 8.94 -20.33
N LYS A 95 12.14 9.35 -20.68
CA LYS A 95 13.25 9.42 -19.71
C LYS A 95 12.98 10.44 -18.61
N LEU A 96 12.48 11.63 -18.96
CA LEU A 96 12.10 12.66 -17.98
C LEU A 96 10.97 12.18 -17.08
N LEU A 97 9.96 11.54 -17.65
CA LEU A 97 8.81 10.99 -16.91
C LEU A 97 9.28 9.94 -15.90
N LYS A 98 10.15 9.02 -16.32
CA LYS A 98 10.73 8.00 -15.44
C LYS A 98 11.47 8.62 -14.26
N GLN A 99 12.34 9.59 -14.52
CA GLN A 99 13.09 10.31 -13.47
C GLN A 99 12.15 11.02 -12.49
N HIS A 100 11.07 11.62 -12.98
CA HIS A 100 10.05 12.24 -12.14
C HIS A 100 9.39 11.22 -11.21
N PHE A 101 8.95 10.07 -11.74
CA PHE A 101 8.31 9.02 -10.95
C PHE A 101 9.25 8.31 -9.97
N ASP A 102 10.53 8.16 -10.32
CA ASP A 102 11.54 7.63 -9.40
C ASP A 102 11.75 8.56 -8.19
N ARG A 103 11.82 9.88 -8.42
CA ARG A 103 11.89 10.88 -7.33
C ARG A 103 10.62 10.89 -6.49
N LEU A 104 9.46 10.85 -7.13
CA LEU A 104 8.16 10.81 -6.45
C LEU A 104 8.05 9.57 -5.56
N LYS A 105 8.51 8.41 -6.05
CA LYS A 105 8.56 7.17 -5.29
C LYS A 105 9.37 7.31 -4.02
N GLN A 106 10.60 7.79 -4.13
CA GLN A 106 11.48 7.98 -2.96
C GLN A 106 10.85 8.90 -1.91
N LYS A 107 10.25 10.00 -2.35
CA LYS A 107 9.57 10.97 -1.48
C LYS A 107 8.39 10.35 -0.75
N GLU A 108 7.49 9.69 -1.47
CA GLU A 108 6.29 9.09 -0.87
C GLU A 108 6.61 7.89 0.01
N GLU A 109 7.55 7.02 -0.38
CA GLU A 109 7.97 5.90 0.48
C GLU A 109 8.55 6.38 1.81
N THR A 110 9.35 7.46 1.79
CA THR A 110 9.90 8.06 3.02
C THR A 110 8.78 8.58 3.91
N LYS A 111 7.80 9.28 3.33
CA LYS A 111 6.62 9.80 4.03
C LYS A 111 5.71 8.70 4.59
N ILE A 112 5.53 7.60 3.86
CA ILE A 112 4.71 6.48 4.35
C ILE A 112 5.44 5.76 5.48
N LYS A 113 6.75 5.54 5.37
CA LYS A 113 7.55 4.92 6.43
C LYS A 113 7.54 5.73 7.72
N SER A 114 7.54 7.06 7.65
CA SER A 114 7.45 7.89 8.87
C SER A 114 6.11 7.74 9.58
N ILE A 115 5.00 7.47 8.87
CA ILE A 115 3.69 7.22 9.50
C ILE A 115 3.68 5.91 10.29
N HIS A 116 4.46 4.91 9.87
CA HIS A 116 4.51 3.59 10.51
C HIS A 116 5.57 3.47 11.63
N LYS A 117 6.30 4.55 11.96
CA LYS A 117 7.31 4.54 13.04
C LYS A 117 6.72 4.66 14.46
N ASP A 118 5.44 5.02 14.59
CA ASP A 118 4.74 5.27 15.88
C ASP A 118 3.78 4.13 16.28
#